data_AF-A0A3D4NWU6-F1
#
_entry.id   AF-A0A3D4NWU6-F1
#
_cell.length_a   1.000
_cell.length_b   1.000
_cell.length_c   1.000
_cell.angle_alpha   90.00
_cell.angle_beta   90.00
_cell.angle_gamma   90.00
#
_symmetry.space_group_name_H-M   'P 1'
#
loop_
_entity.id
_entity.type
_entity.pdbx_description
1 polymer ?
#
loop_
_entity_poly.entity_id
_entity_poly.type
_entity_poly.pdbx_seq_one_letter_code
_entity_poly.pdbx_strand_id
1 'polypeptide(L)'
;QRIRALPGDKWVLLFEQRQMFPRLRKQGPLEVEIRAILDSQIDPQGQALARQIQTMQLNLQKSMDIVKGFPSDQLRELFLQAGVTFHHIMMKSSRQIVSPDFELTDVGEDYEDCYRRISVATGGSSVFSNKVAEAIREASAREDYHYLLAYTPQDPSGSKERKIEVKVGRKDVDVISLKQYVAAGSPVISIVDFKSGQKAIRFGLRDYARIPTEGRTVGSAAVQITIFNDKSEQVFADGKTMELIKDETKISLSFPQLPSGSYFIIIDALDRTTGGKDVYSGAIRL
;
A
#
# COMPACT_ATOMS: atom_id res chain seq x y z
N GLN A 1 -26.87 9.84 6.72
CA GLN A 1 -26.56 9.49 5.32
C GLN A 1 -25.13 8.99 5.30
N ARG A 2 -24.89 7.73 4.87
CA ARG A 2 -23.53 7.23 4.66
C ARG A 2 -23.04 7.75 3.32
N ILE A 3 -21.89 8.43 3.33
CA ILE A 3 -21.17 8.83 2.13
C ILE A 3 -20.84 7.54 1.37
N ARG A 4 -21.26 7.45 0.10
CA ARG A 4 -20.82 6.39 -0.79
C ARG A 4 -19.35 6.67 -1.10
N ALA A 5 -18.46 5.76 -0.70
CA ALA A 5 -17.09 5.74 -1.22
C ALA A 5 -17.15 5.73 -2.75
N LEU A 6 -16.32 6.56 -3.39
CA LEU A 6 -16.17 6.49 -4.83
C LEU A 6 -15.62 5.10 -5.19
N PRO A 7 -16.10 4.44 -6.26
CA PRO A 7 -15.44 3.25 -6.78
C PRO A 7 -14.05 3.69 -7.28
N GLY A 8 -12.99 3.45 -6.50
CA GLY A 8 -11.64 3.81 -6.92
C GLY A 8 -10.67 4.32 -5.87
N ASP A 9 -11.05 4.50 -4.60
CA ASP A 9 -10.08 4.89 -3.57
C ASP A 9 -9.09 3.76 -3.31
N LYS A 10 -7.88 3.89 -3.86
CA LYS A 10 -6.80 2.93 -3.68
C LYS A 10 -5.96 3.40 -2.51
N TRP A 11 -5.79 2.55 -1.51
CA TRP A 11 -4.93 2.88 -0.38
C TRP A 11 -3.66 2.05 -0.41
N VAL A 12 -2.56 2.69 -0.05
CA VAL A 12 -1.36 2.01 0.40
C VAL A 12 -1.26 2.21 1.90
N LEU A 13 -1.19 1.11 2.65
CA LEU A 13 -0.92 1.11 4.08
C LEU A 13 0.49 0.56 4.27
N LEU A 14 1.45 1.44 4.54
CA LEU A 14 2.82 1.05 4.88
C LEU A 14 2.94 0.91 6.40
N PHE A 15 3.13 -0.32 6.86
CA PHE A 15 3.51 -0.62 8.24
C PHE A 15 5.02 -0.76 8.29
N GLU A 16 5.69 0.20 8.92
CA GLU A 16 7.14 0.19 9.08
C GLU A 16 7.48 0.08 10.55
N GLN A 17 8.44 -0.78 10.90
CA GLN A 17 9.03 -0.77 12.22
C GLN A 17 10.35 -0.02 12.15
N ARG A 18 10.48 1.03 12.97
CA ARG A 18 11.66 1.89 13.01
C ARG A 18 12.91 1.05 13.17
N GLN A 19 13.80 1.16 12.20
CA GLN A 19 15.04 0.41 12.21
C GLN A 19 15.97 1.00 13.27
N MET A 20 16.50 0.13 14.12
CA MET A 20 17.46 0.50 15.16
C MET A 20 18.77 -0.24 14.89
N PHE A 21 19.88 0.48 14.98
CA PHE A 21 21.20 -0.10 14.82
C PHE A 21 22.02 0.02 16.11
N PRO A 22 22.77 -1.03 16.51
CA PRO A 22 23.72 -0.94 17.61
C PRO A 22 24.87 0.00 17.25
N ARG A 23 25.11 1.01 18.07
CA ARG A 23 26.31 1.84 18.02
C ARG A 23 27.11 1.66 19.30
N LEU A 24 28.44 1.80 19.24
CA LEU A 24 29.23 1.93 20.47
C LEU A 24 28.68 3.06 21.34
N ARG A 25 28.40 2.72 22.59
CA ARG A 25 27.95 3.66 23.59
C ARG A 25 29.06 4.66 23.87
N LYS A 26 28.74 5.95 23.81
CA LYS A 26 29.70 6.99 24.20
C LYS A 26 30.11 6.76 25.66
N GLN A 27 31.42 6.72 25.91
CA GLN A 27 31.98 6.44 27.24
C GLN A 27 31.64 5.04 27.78
N GLY A 28 31.20 4.10 26.93
CA GLY A 28 31.11 2.69 27.30
C GLY A 28 32.50 2.09 27.53
N PRO A 29 32.59 0.96 28.26
CA PRO A 29 33.87 0.31 28.57
C PRO A 29 34.77 0.13 27.34
N LEU A 30 34.22 -0.42 26.26
CA LEU A 30 34.93 -0.62 25.00
C LEU A 30 35.37 0.68 24.31
N GLU A 31 34.56 1.74 24.32
CA GLU A 31 34.94 3.05 23.75
C GLU A 31 36.07 3.71 24.57
N VAL A 32 36.05 3.54 25.90
CA VAL A 32 37.11 4.04 26.78
C VAL A 32 38.42 3.29 26.53
N GLU A 33 38.36 1.96 26.36
CA GLU A 33 39.53 1.13 26.05
C GLU A 33 40.14 1.50 24.69
N ILE A 34 39.31 1.65 23.65
CA ILE A 34 39.76 2.09 22.32
C ILE A 34 40.48 3.44 22.39
N ARG A 35 39.95 4.40 23.16
CA ARG A 35 40.61 5.71 23.36
C ARG A 35 41.93 5.59 24.11
N ALA A 36 41.96 4.80 25.18
CA ALA A 36 43.19 4.58 25.95
C ALA A 36 44.30 3.97 25.08
N ILE A 37 43.96 3.05 24.17
CA ILE A 37 44.90 2.46 23.21
C ILE A 37 45.39 3.50 22.19
N LEU A 38 44.50 4.38 21.70
CA LEU A 38 44.88 5.46 20.79
C LEU A 38 45.82 6.49 21.42
N ASP A 39 45.61 6.79 22.70
CA ASP A 39 46.40 7.76 23.46
C ASP A 39 47.73 7.17 24.00
N SER A 40 47.85 5.84 24.04
CA SER A 40 49.05 5.12 24.50
C SER A 40 50.20 5.25 23.49
N GLN A 41 51.37 5.74 23.93
CA GLN A 41 52.58 5.83 23.07
C GLN A 41 53.39 4.53 23.00
N ILE A 42 52.93 3.46 23.64
CA ILE A 42 53.76 2.29 23.98
C ILE A 42 53.44 1.08 23.09
N ASP A 43 52.31 1.09 22.36
CA ASP A 43 51.89 0.00 21.48
C ASP A 43 51.43 0.51 20.09
N PRO A 44 52.36 0.60 19.13
CA PRO A 44 52.04 1.01 17.76
C PRO A 44 51.09 0.06 17.03
N GLN A 45 51.08 -1.24 17.36
CA GLN A 45 50.20 -2.22 16.73
C GLN A 45 48.76 -2.07 17.25
N GLY A 46 48.59 -1.87 18.56
CA GLY A 46 47.30 -1.55 19.17
C GLY A 46 46.70 -0.25 18.62
N GLN A 47 47.51 0.80 18.44
CA GLN A 47 47.04 2.04 17.80
C GLN A 47 46.53 1.81 16.38
N ALA A 48 47.23 0.99 15.58
CA ALA A 48 46.82 0.71 14.21
C ALA A 48 45.46 -0.03 14.18
N LEU A 49 45.27 -1.01 15.06
CA LEU A 49 44.01 -1.73 15.21
C LEU A 49 42.88 -0.81 15.67
N ALA A 50 43.12 0.05 16.66
CA ALA A 50 42.11 1.01 17.15
C ALA A 50 41.64 1.99 16.05
N ARG A 51 42.57 2.47 15.21
CA ARG A 51 42.23 3.30 14.02
C ARG A 51 41.41 2.52 12.99
N GLN A 52 41.71 1.24 12.76
CA GLN A 52 40.91 0.38 11.90
C GLN A 52 39.49 0.21 12.44
N ILE A 53 39.33 -0.04 13.74
CA ILE A 53 38.02 -0.15 14.39
C ILE A 53 37.20 1.14 14.20
N GLN A 54 37.78 2.32 14.44
CA GLN A 54 37.11 3.60 14.21
C GLN A 54 36.71 3.80 12.74
N THR A 55 37.58 3.41 11.80
CA THR A 55 37.30 3.50 10.36
C THR A 55 36.13 2.59 9.97
N MET A 56 36.12 1.34 10.48
CA MET A 56 35.02 0.41 10.25
C MET A 56 33.70 0.92 10.82
N GLN A 57 33.72 1.53 12.01
CA GLN A 57 32.52 2.14 12.61
C GLN A 57 31.99 3.31 11.78
N LEU A 58 32.87 4.19 11.31
CA LEU A 58 32.48 5.30 10.45
C LEU A 58 31.90 4.80 9.12
N ASN A 59 32.49 3.77 8.53
CA ASN A 59 32.01 3.17 7.29
C ASN A 59 30.65 2.49 7.48
N LEU A 60 30.46 1.76 8.58
CA LEU A 60 29.17 1.17 8.94
C LEU A 60 28.11 2.26 9.11
N GLN A 61 28.40 3.33 9.84
CA GLN A 61 27.46 4.45 10.01
C GLN A 61 27.09 5.07 8.65
N LYS A 62 28.07 5.35 7.79
CA LYS A 62 27.83 5.88 6.44
C LYS A 62 27.03 4.93 5.54
N SER A 63 27.21 3.62 5.69
CA SER A 63 26.44 2.63 4.92
C SER A 63 24.98 2.52 5.36
N MET A 64 24.66 3.01 6.56
CA MET A 64 23.29 3.05 7.08
C MET A 64 22.55 4.35 6.72
N ASP A 65 23.26 5.41 6.32
CA ASP A 65 22.71 6.63 5.72
C ASP A 65 22.40 6.42 4.23
N ILE A 66 21.37 5.63 3.92
CA ILE A 66 21.08 5.12 2.56
C ILE A 66 20.22 6.12 1.73
N VAL A 67 20.33 7.43 1.98
CA VAL A 67 19.51 8.43 1.27
C VAL A 67 19.88 8.58 -0.20
N LYS A 68 21.15 8.32 -0.54
CA LYS A 68 21.66 8.50 -1.90
C LYS A 68 21.05 7.46 -2.85
N GLY A 69 19.89 7.80 -3.39
CA GLY A 69 19.23 7.03 -4.44
C GLY A 69 17.75 6.72 -4.19
N PHE A 70 17.15 7.11 -3.05
CA PHE A 70 15.72 6.86 -2.84
C PHE A 70 14.85 7.75 -3.75
N PRO A 71 13.98 7.18 -4.61
CA PRO A 71 13.25 7.94 -5.62
C PRO A 71 11.97 8.58 -5.06
N SER A 72 12.09 9.36 -3.98
CA SER A 72 10.92 9.92 -3.25
C SER A 72 9.99 10.74 -4.14
N ASP A 73 10.53 11.60 -5.00
CA ASP A 73 9.72 12.46 -5.87
C ASP A 73 9.00 11.66 -6.96
N GLN A 74 9.64 10.61 -7.50
CA GLN A 74 9.04 9.73 -8.50
C GLN A 74 7.93 8.89 -7.89
N LEU A 75 8.14 8.33 -6.69
CA LEU A 75 7.12 7.58 -5.97
C LEU A 75 5.91 8.45 -5.61
N ARG A 76 6.16 9.67 -5.13
CA ARG A 76 5.09 10.65 -4.87
C ARG A 76 4.24 10.89 -6.12
N GLU A 77 4.88 11.20 -7.24
CA GLU A 77 4.18 11.48 -8.50
C GLU A 77 3.39 10.25 -8.98
N LEU A 78 3.97 9.05 -8.87
CA LEU A 78 3.31 7.80 -9.24
C LEU A 78 2.03 7.55 -8.42
N PHE A 79 2.09 7.72 -7.09
CA PHE A 79 0.90 7.54 -6.26
C PHE A 79 -0.19 8.58 -6.54
N LEU A 80 0.21 9.84 -6.76
CA LEU A 80 -0.69 10.91 -7.17
C LEU A 80 -1.39 10.59 -8.50
N GLN A 81 -0.64 10.18 -9.52
CA GLN A 81 -1.19 9.82 -10.84
C GLN A 81 -2.08 8.58 -10.80
N ALA A 82 -1.79 7.63 -9.89
CA ALA A 82 -2.57 6.42 -9.74
C ALA A 82 -3.88 6.62 -8.94
N GLY A 83 -4.09 7.81 -8.36
CA GLY A 83 -5.21 8.10 -7.45
C GLY A 83 -5.10 7.30 -6.15
N VAL A 84 -3.88 7.15 -5.63
CA VAL A 84 -3.59 6.34 -4.44
C VAL A 84 -3.34 7.23 -3.24
N THR A 85 -4.10 7.02 -2.16
CA THR A 85 -3.84 7.61 -0.85
C THR A 85 -2.81 6.76 -0.11
N PHE A 86 -1.68 7.35 0.26
CA PHE A 86 -0.59 6.64 0.96
C PHE A 86 -0.63 6.95 2.46
N HIS A 87 -0.81 5.93 3.29
CA HIS A 87 -0.73 6.05 4.74
C HIS A 87 0.53 5.34 5.25
N HIS A 88 1.27 6.05 6.09
CA HIS A 88 2.48 5.55 6.73
C HIS A 88 2.24 5.37 8.23
N ILE A 89 2.32 4.14 8.71
CA ILE A 89 2.20 3.79 10.13
C ILE A 89 3.57 3.28 10.59
N MET A 90 4.31 4.17 11.23
CA MET A 90 5.62 3.86 11.81
C MET A 90 5.45 3.34 13.24
N MET A 91 6.10 2.23 13.54
CA MET A 91 6.07 1.56 14.83
C MET A 91 7.43 1.67 15.50
N LYS A 92 7.43 1.88 16.81
CA LYS A 92 8.66 1.85 17.61
C LYS A 92 9.18 0.42 17.72
N SER A 93 10.48 0.24 17.50
CA SER A 93 11.15 -1.02 17.83
C SER A 93 11.15 -1.27 19.33
N SER A 94 10.76 -2.47 19.74
CA SER A 94 10.86 -2.93 21.14
C SER A 94 12.21 -3.60 21.44
N ARG A 95 13.15 -3.58 20.49
CA ARG A 95 14.48 -4.16 20.70
C ARG A 95 15.17 -3.47 21.86
N GLN A 96 15.79 -4.28 22.71
CA GLN A 96 16.66 -3.83 23.79
C GLN A 96 18.02 -4.48 23.58
N ILE A 97 19.08 -3.70 23.77
CA ILE A 97 20.44 -4.23 23.84
C ILE A 97 20.77 -4.47 25.32
N VAL A 98 21.33 -5.64 25.60
CA VAL A 98 21.74 -6.04 26.96
C VAL A 98 23.22 -5.74 27.23
N SER A 99 24.01 -5.44 26.19
CA SER A 99 25.43 -5.12 26.33
C SER A 99 25.66 -3.70 26.89
N PRO A 100 26.60 -3.52 27.83
CA PRO A 100 26.98 -2.19 28.33
C PRO A 100 27.77 -1.35 27.30
N ASP A 101 28.34 -1.99 26.28
CA ASP A 101 29.22 -1.36 25.28
C ASP A 101 28.44 -0.73 24.11
N PHE A 102 27.17 -1.08 23.94
CA PHE A 102 26.37 -0.65 22.80
C PHE A 102 25.09 0.04 23.24
N GLU A 103 24.67 1.04 22.46
CA GLU A 103 23.37 1.68 22.55
C GLU A 103 22.64 1.57 21.20
N LEU A 104 21.31 1.50 21.22
CA LEU A 104 20.52 1.53 20.01
C LEU A 104 20.34 2.97 19.54
N THR A 105 20.69 3.23 18.29
CA THR A 105 20.39 4.49 17.60
C THR A 105 19.37 4.24 16.50
N ASP A 106 18.53 5.24 16.25
CA ASP A 106 17.66 5.25 15.08
C ASP A 106 18.52 5.28 13.82
N VAL A 107 18.09 4.55 12.78
CA VAL A 107 18.69 4.58 11.44
C VAL A 107 17.57 4.74 10.41
N GLY A 108 17.86 5.49 9.34
CA GLY A 108 16.91 5.70 8.25
C GLY A 108 15.85 6.77 8.51
N GLU A 109 16.11 7.75 9.40
CA GLU A 109 15.19 8.91 9.63
C GLU A 109 14.81 9.63 8.33
N ASP A 110 15.72 9.63 7.36
CA ASP A 110 15.50 10.22 6.04
C ASP A 110 14.46 9.46 5.18
N TYR A 111 14.31 8.14 5.35
CA TYR A 111 13.22 7.37 4.73
C TYR A 111 11.89 7.70 5.37
N GLU A 112 11.88 7.85 6.70
CA GLU A 112 10.68 8.24 7.43
C GLU A 112 10.17 9.58 6.92
N ASP A 113 11.07 10.53 6.67
CA ASP A 113 10.72 11.83 6.07
C ASP A 113 10.17 11.68 4.64
N CYS A 114 10.78 10.83 3.82
CA CYS A 114 10.30 10.56 2.47
C CYS A 114 8.87 9.99 2.47
N TYR A 115 8.60 8.95 3.27
CA TYR A 115 7.26 8.35 3.38
C TYR A 115 6.25 9.31 4.00
N ARG A 116 6.66 10.11 4.99
CA ARG A 116 5.83 11.17 5.57
C ARG A 116 5.42 12.19 4.51
N ARG A 117 6.37 12.64 3.67
CA ARG A 117 6.10 13.60 2.57
C ARG A 117 5.18 13.00 1.50
N ILE A 118 5.36 11.73 1.15
CA ILE A 118 4.46 11.02 0.23
C ILE A 118 3.05 10.91 0.84
N SER A 119 2.95 10.59 2.13
CA SER A 119 1.66 10.47 2.82
C SER A 119 0.89 11.79 2.78
N VAL A 120 1.53 12.89 3.17
CA VAL A 120 0.94 14.23 3.13
C VAL A 120 0.54 14.62 1.71
N ALA A 121 1.41 14.33 0.73
CA ALA A 121 1.14 14.71 -0.65
C ALA A 121 -0.09 14.03 -1.24
N THR A 122 -0.36 12.79 -0.85
CA THR A 122 -1.46 11.98 -1.36
C THR A 122 -2.75 12.10 -0.54
N GLY A 123 -2.79 12.99 0.46
CA GLY A 123 -3.93 13.15 1.37
C GLY A 123 -3.96 12.16 2.53
N GLY A 124 -3.02 11.22 2.59
CA GLY A 124 -2.93 10.22 3.64
C GLY A 124 -2.32 10.72 4.94
N SER A 125 -2.07 9.78 5.85
CA SER A 125 -1.63 10.06 7.23
C SER A 125 -0.29 9.40 7.52
N SER A 126 0.61 10.13 8.20
CA SER A 126 1.81 9.56 8.80
C SER A 126 1.69 9.56 10.32
N VAL A 127 1.73 8.38 10.93
CA VAL A 127 1.51 8.18 12.37
C VAL A 127 2.64 7.36 12.98
N PHE A 128 3.17 7.80 14.12
CA PHE A 128 4.11 7.02 14.92
C PHE A 128 3.39 6.38 16.12
N SER A 129 3.07 5.09 16.04
CA SER A 129 2.33 4.38 17.08
C SER A 129 2.50 2.87 17.02
N ASN A 130 2.60 2.22 18.18
CA ASN A 130 2.52 0.76 18.29
C ASN A 130 1.07 0.24 18.32
N LYS A 131 0.08 1.14 18.35
CA LYS A 131 -1.35 0.80 18.35
C LYS A 131 -1.91 0.88 16.93
N VAL A 132 -1.49 -0.07 16.10
CA VAL A 132 -1.79 -0.09 14.65
C VAL A 132 -3.29 0.00 14.35
N ALA A 133 -4.13 -0.73 15.09
CA ALA A 133 -5.57 -0.73 14.87
C ALA A 133 -6.24 0.64 15.13
N GLU A 134 -5.72 1.42 16.08
CA GLU A 134 -6.21 2.78 16.34
C GLU A 134 -5.78 3.72 15.20
N ALA A 135 -4.53 3.60 14.74
CA ALA A 135 -4.00 4.40 13.63
C ALA A 135 -4.75 4.15 12.31
N ILE A 136 -5.07 2.89 11.99
CA ILE A 136 -5.90 2.55 10.82
C ILE A 136 -7.30 3.14 10.96
N ARG A 137 -7.90 3.08 12.15
CA ARG A 137 -9.24 3.63 12.39
C ARG A 137 -9.26 5.13 12.18
N GLU A 138 -8.26 5.84 12.69
CA GLU A 138 -8.13 7.29 12.49
C GLU A 138 -7.91 7.63 11.01
N ALA A 139 -7.04 6.90 10.31
CA ALA A 139 -6.84 7.05 8.87
C ALA A 139 -8.15 6.87 8.11
N SER A 140 -8.94 5.84 8.47
CA SER A 140 -10.23 5.56 7.82
C SER A 140 -11.35 6.55 8.12
N ALA A 141 -11.21 7.35 9.18
CA ALA A 141 -12.18 8.36 9.56
C ALA A 141 -11.94 9.72 8.87
N ARG A 142 -10.80 9.90 8.20
CA ARG A 142 -10.52 11.09 7.41
C ARG A 142 -11.31 11.02 6.11
N GLU A 143 -12.08 12.06 5.84
CA GLU A 143 -12.83 12.22 4.59
C GLU A 143 -11.93 12.91 3.55
N ASP A 144 -11.68 12.24 2.42
CA ASP A 144 -10.94 12.83 1.31
C ASP A 144 -11.89 13.60 0.38
N TYR A 145 -11.91 14.93 0.53
CA TYR A 145 -12.67 15.82 -0.34
C TYR A 145 -11.88 16.14 -1.61
N HIS A 146 -12.33 15.60 -2.74
CA HIS A 146 -11.76 15.89 -4.05
C HIS A 146 -12.61 16.94 -4.79
N TYR A 147 -11.97 17.96 -5.37
CA TYR A 147 -12.61 18.95 -6.23
C TYR A 147 -12.04 18.87 -7.64
N LEU A 148 -12.89 18.65 -8.65
CA LEU A 148 -12.51 18.74 -10.06
C LEU A 148 -12.73 20.17 -10.56
N LEU A 149 -11.63 20.84 -10.92
CA LEU A 149 -11.68 22.15 -11.57
C LEU A 149 -11.46 21.97 -13.07
N ALA A 150 -12.51 22.18 -13.86
CA ALA A 150 -12.43 22.19 -15.31
C ALA A 150 -12.32 23.64 -15.81
N TYR A 151 -11.32 23.91 -16.66
CA TYR A 151 -11.15 25.21 -17.31
C TYR A 151 -11.12 25.01 -18.83
N THR A 152 -12.11 25.56 -19.52
CA THR A 152 -12.15 25.63 -20.98
C THR A 152 -11.77 27.04 -21.41
N PRO A 153 -10.62 27.23 -22.08
CA PRO A 153 -10.23 28.55 -22.55
C PRO A 153 -11.14 29.03 -23.69
N GLN A 154 -11.46 30.33 -23.73
CA GLN A 154 -12.30 30.92 -24.77
C GLN A 154 -11.65 30.90 -26.16
N ASP A 155 -10.32 30.93 -26.25
CA ASP A 155 -9.57 30.82 -27.50
C ASP A 155 -8.67 29.56 -27.49
N PRO A 156 -8.95 28.54 -28.31
CA PRO A 156 -8.12 27.35 -28.41
C PRO A 156 -6.81 27.56 -29.18
N SER A 157 -6.62 28.68 -29.89
CA SER A 157 -5.52 28.88 -30.85
C SER A 157 -4.21 29.44 -30.25
N GLY A 158 -4.18 29.73 -28.95
CA GLY A 158 -3.03 30.35 -28.30
C GLY A 158 -1.81 29.42 -28.20
N SER A 159 -0.72 29.76 -28.88
CA SER A 159 0.57 29.03 -28.92
C SER A 159 1.41 29.11 -27.63
N LYS A 160 0.89 29.68 -26.54
CA LYS A 160 1.60 29.84 -25.26
C LYS A 160 1.15 28.80 -24.25
N GLU A 161 2.11 28.19 -23.56
CA GLU A 161 1.87 27.33 -22.40
C GLU A 161 1.04 28.07 -21.35
N ARG A 162 -0.13 27.53 -21.00
CA ARG A 162 -1.08 28.15 -20.07
C ARG A 162 -0.88 27.55 -18.68
N LYS A 163 -0.79 28.42 -17.68
CA LYS A 163 -0.69 28.02 -16.27
C LYS A 163 -1.99 28.34 -15.55
N ILE A 164 -2.49 27.39 -14.77
CA ILE A 164 -3.64 27.58 -13.88
C ILE A 164 -3.07 27.82 -12.48
N GLU A 165 -3.43 28.94 -11.86
CA GLU A 165 -3.12 29.23 -10.46
C GLU A 165 -4.39 28.96 -9.62
N VAL A 166 -4.27 28.13 -8.59
CA VAL A 166 -5.37 27.83 -7.66
C VAL A 166 -5.06 28.53 -6.33
N LYS A 167 -5.98 29.38 -5.87
CA LYS A 167 -5.91 30.06 -4.57
C LYS A 167 -7.08 29.63 -3.71
N VAL A 168 -6.81 29.30 -2.44
CA VAL A 168 -7.84 28.95 -1.47
C VAL A 168 -7.86 29.99 -0.36
N GLY A 169 -9.05 30.47 -0.01
CA GLY A 169 -9.23 31.55 0.97
C GLY A 169 -9.03 31.10 2.43
N ARG A 170 -9.01 29.80 2.68
CA ARG A 170 -8.72 29.20 3.98
C ARG A 170 -7.21 29.12 4.19
N LYS A 171 -6.74 29.51 5.37
CA LYS A 171 -5.31 29.54 5.73
C LYS A 171 -4.82 28.24 6.38
N ASP A 172 -5.75 27.35 6.72
CA ASP A 172 -5.52 26.11 7.46
C ASP A 172 -5.60 24.85 6.56
N VAL A 173 -5.49 25.03 5.25
CA VAL A 173 -5.62 23.95 4.27
C VAL A 173 -4.43 23.95 3.31
N ASP A 174 -3.83 22.78 3.14
CA ASP A 174 -2.84 22.54 2.09
C ASP A 174 -3.56 22.13 0.81
N VAL A 175 -3.23 22.80 -0.29
CA VAL A 175 -3.88 22.58 -1.59
C VAL A 175 -2.91 21.86 -2.50
N ILE A 176 -3.30 20.67 -2.93
CA ILE A 176 -2.50 19.84 -3.82
C ILE A 176 -3.24 19.72 -5.14
N SER A 177 -2.60 20.14 -6.24
CA SER A 177 -3.20 20.14 -7.56
C SER A 177 -2.64 19.00 -8.42
N LEU A 178 -3.52 18.18 -8.97
CA LEU A 178 -3.19 17.23 -10.03
C LEU A 178 -3.33 17.92 -11.39
N LYS A 179 -2.33 17.77 -12.27
CA LYS A 179 -2.36 18.33 -13.63
C LYS A 179 -3.23 17.52 -14.60
N GLN A 180 -3.51 16.26 -14.26
CA GLN A 180 -4.27 15.33 -15.09
C GLN A 180 -5.47 14.83 -14.28
N TYR A 181 -6.65 14.88 -14.91
CA TYR A 181 -7.84 14.26 -14.35
C TYR A 181 -7.71 12.74 -14.48
N VAL A 182 -7.70 12.05 -13.35
CA VAL A 182 -7.90 10.60 -13.31
C VAL A 182 -9.40 10.38 -13.29
N ALA A 183 -9.97 9.95 -14.42
CA ALA A 183 -11.38 9.62 -14.47
C ALA A 183 -11.72 8.56 -13.42
N ALA A 184 -12.85 8.73 -12.72
CA ALA A 184 -13.43 7.64 -11.96
C ALA A 184 -13.49 6.42 -12.88
N GLY A 185 -12.84 5.33 -12.47
CA GLY A 185 -12.77 4.11 -13.27
C GLY A 185 -14.18 3.68 -13.67
N SER A 186 -14.33 3.08 -14.86
CA SER A 186 -15.58 2.39 -15.22
C SER A 186 -15.98 1.47 -14.06
N PRO A 187 -17.29 1.34 -13.76
CA PRO A 187 -17.76 0.46 -12.70
C PRO A 187 -17.11 -0.91 -12.90
N VAL A 188 -16.38 -1.32 -11.87
CA VAL A 188 -15.64 -2.57 -11.88
C VAL A 188 -16.64 -3.63 -11.45
N ILE A 189 -16.78 -4.67 -12.28
CA ILE A 189 -17.56 -5.86 -11.92
C ILE A 189 -17.27 -6.25 -10.47
N SER A 190 -18.30 -6.49 -9.68
CA SER A 190 -18.17 -6.73 -8.24
C SER A 190 -18.77 -8.08 -7.86
N ILE A 191 -18.02 -8.89 -7.12
CA ILE A 191 -18.46 -10.14 -6.50
C ILE A 191 -19.08 -9.79 -5.15
N VAL A 192 -20.38 -10.08 -5.02
CA VAL A 192 -21.17 -9.69 -3.84
C VAL A 192 -21.91 -10.87 -3.22
N ASP A 193 -22.38 -10.70 -1.99
CA ASP A 193 -23.29 -11.63 -1.32
C ASP A 193 -22.79 -13.09 -1.25
N PHE A 194 -21.46 -13.27 -1.13
CA PHE A 194 -20.84 -14.60 -1.06
C PHE A 194 -21.33 -15.40 0.15
N LYS A 195 -21.70 -16.66 -0.08
CA LYS A 195 -22.10 -17.64 0.93
C LYS A 195 -21.55 -19.02 0.57
N SER A 196 -21.13 -19.76 1.57
CA SER A 196 -20.70 -21.16 1.45
C SER A 196 -21.41 -22.05 2.47
N GLY A 197 -21.58 -23.32 2.12
CA GLY A 197 -22.15 -24.35 3.00
C GLY A 197 -22.87 -25.45 2.21
N GLN A 198 -23.11 -26.59 2.87
CA GLN A 198 -23.76 -27.75 2.25
C GLN A 198 -23.09 -28.18 0.94
N LYS A 199 -21.75 -28.21 0.91
CA LYS A 199 -20.95 -28.49 -0.29
C LYS A 199 -21.28 -27.57 -1.48
N ALA A 200 -21.69 -26.34 -1.23
CA ALA A 200 -22.02 -25.39 -2.29
C ALA A 200 -21.54 -23.98 -1.96
N ILE A 201 -21.40 -23.17 -3.00
CA ILE A 201 -21.17 -21.73 -2.90
C ILE A 201 -22.23 -20.98 -3.70
N ARG A 202 -22.51 -19.76 -3.25
CA ARG A 202 -23.40 -18.80 -3.92
C ARG A 202 -22.80 -17.41 -3.83
N PHE A 203 -22.88 -16.65 -4.92
CA PHE A 203 -22.49 -15.24 -4.96
C PHE A 203 -23.22 -14.53 -6.10
N GLY A 204 -23.23 -13.20 -6.06
CA GLY A 204 -23.73 -12.34 -7.13
C GLY A 204 -22.58 -11.65 -7.85
N LEU A 205 -22.82 -11.31 -9.11
CA LEU A 205 -22.06 -10.31 -9.85
C LEU A 205 -22.93 -9.06 -10.00
N ARG A 206 -22.35 -7.88 -9.76
CA ARG A 206 -22.97 -6.56 -9.98
C ARG A 206 -21.97 -5.59 -10.61
N ASP A 207 -22.41 -4.38 -10.94
CA ASP A 207 -21.57 -3.25 -11.34
C ASP A 207 -20.67 -3.52 -12.57
N TYR A 208 -21.10 -4.42 -13.46
CA TYR A 208 -20.46 -4.69 -14.74
C TYR A 208 -21.05 -3.85 -15.87
N ALA A 209 -20.25 -3.60 -16.91
CA ALA A 209 -20.73 -2.90 -18.08
C ALA A 209 -21.67 -3.75 -18.93
N ARG A 210 -22.66 -3.10 -19.54
CA ARG A 210 -23.52 -3.68 -20.56
C ARG A 210 -23.64 -2.69 -21.71
N ILE A 211 -23.51 -3.21 -22.92
CA ILE A 211 -23.60 -2.43 -24.15
C ILE A 211 -24.87 -2.81 -24.93
N PRO A 212 -25.51 -1.86 -25.62
CA PRO A 212 -26.63 -2.16 -26.50
C PRO A 212 -26.14 -2.92 -27.74
N THR A 213 -26.65 -4.13 -27.96
CA THR A 213 -26.36 -5.01 -29.09
C THR A 213 -27.69 -5.57 -29.61
N GLU A 214 -27.99 -5.35 -30.90
CA GLU A 214 -29.15 -5.96 -31.60
C GLU A 214 -30.47 -5.95 -30.80
N GLY A 215 -30.85 -4.78 -30.28
CA GLY A 215 -32.13 -4.59 -29.56
C GLY A 215 -32.14 -5.10 -28.11
N ARG A 216 -30.98 -5.49 -27.56
CA ARG A 216 -30.82 -5.93 -26.16
C ARG A 216 -29.62 -5.23 -25.52
N THR A 217 -29.64 -5.01 -24.21
CA THR A 217 -28.49 -4.49 -23.47
C THR A 217 -27.81 -5.66 -22.77
N VAL A 218 -26.58 -5.99 -23.16
CA VAL A 218 -25.88 -7.20 -22.73
C VAL A 218 -24.45 -6.89 -22.34
N GLY A 219 -24.00 -7.47 -21.22
CA GLY A 219 -22.61 -7.49 -20.79
C GLY A 219 -21.99 -8.87 -20.96
N SER A 220 -20.70 -8.99 -20.73
CA SER A 220 -20.00 -10.28 -20.76
C SER A 220 -19.01 -10.37 -19.61
N ALA A 221 -19.05 -11.47 -18.85
CA ALA A 221 -18.03 -11.77 -17.85
C ALA A 221 -17.41 -13.15 -18.05
N ALA A 222 -16.12 -13.25 -17.70
CA ALA A 222 -15.45 -14.51 -17.43
C ALA A 222 -15.28 -14.66 -15.91
N VAL A 223 -15.68 -15.79 -15.36
CA VAL A 223 -15.51 -16.12 -13.94
C VAL A 223 -14.65 -17.36 -13.83
N GLN A 224 -13.59 -17.31 -13.03
CA GLN A 224 -12.73 -18.44 -12.70
C GLN A 224 -12.81 -18.71 -11.20
N ILE A 225 -12.95 -19.98 -10.83
CA ILE A 225 -13.08 -20.42 -9.44
C ILE A 225 -12.02 -21.47 -9.17
N THR A 226 -11.20 -21.22 -8.16
CA THR A 226 -10.14 -22.13 -7.73
C THR A 226 -10.31 -22.44 -6.24
N ILE A 227 -10.20 -23.71 -5.84
CA ILE A 227 -10.32 -24.16 -4.45
C ILE A 227 -9.08 -24.96 -4.05
N PHE A 228 -8.56 -24.65 -2.87
CA PHE A 228 -7.42 -25.31 -2.23
C PHE A 228 -7.85 -26.02 -0.95
N ASN A 229 -7.26 -27.19 -0.67
CA ASN A 229 -7.43 -27.88 0.60
C ASN A 229 -6.52 -27.31 1.71
N ASP A 230 -6.54 -27.93 2.89
CA ASP A 230 -5.73 -27.58 4.06
C ASP A 230 -4.21 -27.74 3.85
N LYS A 231 -3.80 -28.52 2.85
CA LYS A 231 -2.41 -28.68 2.42
C LYS A 231 -2.01 -27.70 1.32
N SER A 232 -2.86 -26.73 1.00
CA SER A 232 -2.68 -25.78 -0.10
C SER A 232 -2.62 -26.45 -1.49
N GLU A 233 -3.14 -27.67 -1.64
CA GLU A 233 -3.25 -28.35 -2.92
C GLU A 233 -4.53 -27.92 -3.63
N GLN A 234 -4.44 -27.61 -4.92
CA GLN A 234 -5.60 -27.26 -5.73
C GLN A 234 -6.48 -28.50 -5.93
N VAL A 235 -7.68 -28.47 -5.36
CA VAL A 235 -8.67 -29.56 -5.44
C VAL A 235 -9.80 -29.29 -6.43
N PHE A 236 -9.96 -28.04 -6.87
CA PHE A 236 -10.91 -27.64 -7.89
C PHE A 236 -10.41 -26.42 -8.65
N ALA A 237 -10.58 -26.40 -9.97
CA ALA A 237 -10.41 -25.22 -10.80
C ALA A 237 -11.36 -25.33 -12.00
N ASP A 238 -12.24 -24.35 -12.16
CA ASP A 238 -13.14 -24.27 -13.30
C ASP A 238 -13.40 -22.80 -13.67
N GLY A 239 -13.71 -22.55 -14.93
CA GLY A 239 -13.93 -21.21 -15.45
C GLY A 239 -15.03 -21.17 -16.49
N LYS A 240 -15.89 -20.14 -16.43
CA LYS A 240 -17.01 -19.97 -17.35
C LYS A 240 -17.13 -18.54 -17.82
N THR A 241 -17.36 -18.37 -19.12
CA THR A 241 -17.85 -17.12 -19.69
C THR A 241 -19.37 -17.12 -19.70
N MET A 242 -19.99 -16.00 -19.35
CA MET A 242 -21.44 -15.83 -19.37
C MET A 242 -21.86 -14.45 -19.87
N GLU A 243 -23.04 -14.39 -20.48
CA GLU A 243 -23.72 -13.15 -20.82
C GLU A 243 -24.45 -12.59 -19.61
N LEU A 244 -24.36 -11.27 -19.43
CA LEU A 244 -24.92 -10.56 -18.31
C LEU A 244 -26.06 -9.67 -18.79
N ILE A 245 -27.28 -10.18 -18.69
CA ILE A 245 -28.48 -9.52 -19.22
C ILE A 245 -29.11 -8.62 -18.14
N LYS A 246 -29.08 -9.05 -16.88
CA LYS A 246 -29.67 -8.35 -15.73
C LYS A 246 -28.66 -7.42 -15.07
N ASP A 247 -29.12 -6.57 -14.14
CA ASP A 247 -28.25 -5.72 -13.32
C ASP A 247 -27.43 -6.52 -12.30
N GLU A 248 -27.94 -7.71 -11.94
CA GLU A 248 -27.29 -8.66 -11.06
C GLU A 248 -27.42 -10.08 -11.63
N THR A 249 -26.31 -10.82 -11.62
CA THR A 249 -26.26 -12.23 -12.00
C THR A 249 -25.87 -13.09 -10.81
N LYS A 250 -26.75 -13.99 -10.37
CA LYS A 250 -26.47 -14.91 -9.26
C LYS A 250 -25.86 -16.20 -9.78
N ILE A 251 -24.76 -16.60 -9.18
CA ILE A 251 -23.99 -17.80 -9.51
C ILE A 251 -24.05 -18.76 -8.31
N SER A 252 -24.29 -20.04 -8.59
CA SER A 252 -24.30 -21.11 -7.60
C SER A 252 -23.57 -22.32 -8.15
N LEU A 253 -22.60 -22.84 -7.40
CA LEU A 253 -21.87 -24.06 -7.73
C LEU A 253 -21.97 -25.05 -6.58
N SER A 254 -22.06 -26.34 -6.90
CA SER A 254 -22.07 -27.43 -5.93
C SER A 254 -20.87 -28.33 -6.16
N PHE A 255 -20.29 -28.82 -5.07
CA PHE A 255 -19.07 -29.62 -5.01
C PHE A 255 -19.34 -30.97 -4.32
N PRO A 256 -20.24 -31.81 -4.87
CA PRO A 256 -20.62 -33.07 -4.22
C PRO A 256 -19.42 -34.00 -3.97
N GLN A 257 -18.44 -33.95 -4.87
CA GLN A 257 -17.24 -34.78 -4.87
C GLN A 257 -16.18 -34.34 -3.86
N LEU A 258 -16.23 -33.10 -3.36
CA LEU A 258 -15.28 -32.65 -2.34
C LEU A 258 -15.71 -33.20 -0.97
N PRO A 259 -14.76 -33.73 -0.17
CA PRO A 259 -15.02 -34.05 1.23
C PRO A 259 -15.55 -32.84 2.00
N SER A 260 -16.27 -33.09 3.09
CA SER A 260 -16.64 -31.99 3.98
C SER A 260 -15.42 -31.55 4.78
N GLY A 261 -15.17 -30.24 4.85
CA GLY A 261 -13.93 -29.73 5.41
C GLY A 261 -13.74 -28.23 5.23
N SER A 262 -12.60 -27.75 5.70
CA SER A 262 -12.14 -26.38 5.50
C SER A 262 -11.37 -26.28 4.18
N TYR A 263 -11.67 -25.25 3.40
CA TYR A 263 -11.04 -24.98 2.12
C TYR A 263 -10.72 -23.49 1.99
N PHE A 264 -9.82 -23.14 1.09
CA PHE A 264 -9.61 -21.76 0.66
C PHE A 264 -10.10 -21.61 -0.78
N ILE A 265 -10.92 -20.59 -1.05
CA ILE A 265 -11.46 -20.32 -2.38
C ILE A 265 -10.92 -19.01 -2.92
N ILE A 266 -10.70 -18.98 -4.23
CA ILE A 266 -10.45 -17.77 -5.03
C ILE A 266 -11.49 -17.74 -6.15
N ILE A 267 -12.16 -16.60 -6.32
CA ILE A 267 -13.10 -16.33 -7.41
C ILE A 267 -12.61 -15.08 -8.11
N ASP A 268 -12.19 -15.23 -9.37
CA ASP A 268 -11.81 -14.13 -10.24
C ASP A 268 -12.97 -13.83 -11.19
N ALA A 269 -13.44 -12.59 -11.22
CA ALA A 269 -14.43 -12.11 -12.18
C ALA A 269 -13.80 -11.03 -13.08
N LEU A 270 -13.93 -11.21 -14.39
CA LEU A 270 -13.46 -10.27 -15.42
C LEU A 270 -14.65 -9.81 -16.26
N ASP A 271 -14.95 -8.52 -16.23
CA ASP A 271 -15.81 -7.86 -17.20
C ASP A 271 -15.05 -7.80 -18.54
N ARG A 272 -15.52 -8.56 -19.52
CA ARG A 272 -14.91 -8.63 -20.84
C ARG A 272 -15.24 -7.43 -21.72
N THR A 273 -16.19 -6.60 -21.32
CA THR A 273 -16.57 -5.38 -22.04
C THR A 273 -15.66 -4.22 -21.66
N THR A 274 -15.29 -4.08 -20.38
CA THR A 274 -14.42 -3.00 -19.90
C THR A 274 -12.99 -3.43 -19.58
N GLY A 275 -12.76 -4.72 -19.37
CA GLY A 275 -11.52 -5.24 -18.80
C GLY A 275 -11.44 -5.11 -17.26
N GLY A 276 -12.49 -4.59 -16.60
CA GLY A 276 -12.57 -4.49 -15.15
C GLY A 276 -12.54 -5.86 -14.48
N LYS A 277 -11.88 -5.96 -13.31
CA LYS A 277 -11.72 -7.21 -12.58
C LYS A 277 -12.01 -7.04 -11.10
N ASP A 278 -12.59 -8.08 -10.50
CA ASP A 278 -12.70 -8.23 -9.06
C ASP A 278 -12.36 -9.65 -8.64
N VAL A 279 -11.82 -9.79 -7.43
CA VAL A 279 -11.33 -11.04 -6.88
C VAL A 279 -11.87 -11.20 -5.46
N TYR A 280 -12.64 -12.25 -5.25
CA TYR A 280 -13.00 -12.70 -3.91
C TYR A 280 -12.07 -13.83 -3.50
N SER A 281 -11.50 -13.75 -2.30
CA SER A 281 -10.78 -14.87 -1.70
C SER A 281 -11.08 -15.02 -0.22
N GLY A 282 -11.10 -16.25 0.27
CA GLY A 282 -11.38 -16.49 1.69
C GLY A 282 -11.45 -17.97 2.08
N ALA A 283 -11.40 -18.20 3.39
CA ALA A 283 -11.65 -19.51 3.96
C ALA A 283 -13.16 -19.84 3.90
N ILE A 284 -13.47 -21.08 3.54
CA ILE A 284 -14.85 -21.60 3.46
C ILE A 284 -14.95 -22.97 4.09
N ARG A 285 -16.17 -23.38 4.40
CA ARG A 285 -16.49 -24.74 4.82
C ARG A 285 -17.47 -25.35 3.82
N LEU A 286 -17.08 -26.48 3.24
CA LEU A 286 -17.90 -27.26 2.31
C LEU A 286 -18.49 -28.48 3.01
#